data_AF-A0A4Q5VNN7-F1
#
_entry.id   AF-A0A4Q5VNN7-F1
#
_cell.length_a   1.000
_cell.length_b   1.000
_cell.length_c   1.000
_cell.angle_alpha   90.00
_cell.angle_beta   90.00
_cell.angle_gamma   90.00
#
_symmetry.space_group_name_H-M   'P 1'
#
loop_
_entity.id
_entity.type
_entity.pdbx_description
1 polymer ?
#
loop_
_entity_poly.entity_id
_entity_poly.type
_entity_poly.pdbx_seq_one_letter_code
_entity_poly.pdbx_strand_id
1 'polypeptide(L)'
;MKKAVLVLGCLGVLSMNSSYAMPANLTEDVYLKSYQAGADFPSTVNMEVANNPGVNINAFCNDHKYCNQYEVVLNKSSKDEIELNRKARVTLKLVSYDPEVPTMKSYDLVKITYLKD
;
A
#
# COMPACT_ATOMS: atom_id res chain seq x y z
N MET A 1 38.25 -9.01 53.95
CA MET A 1 38.02 -7.88 53.02
C MET A 1 38.91 -8.03 51.80
N LYS A 2 38.32 -8.29 50.62
CA LYS A 2 38.89 -8.04 49.28
C LYS A 2 37.72 -8.08 48.29
N LYS A 3 37.57 -7.02 47.52
CA LYS A 3 36.51 -6.75 46.53
C LYS A 3 36.74 -7.57 45.25
N ALA A 4 35.68 -8.08 44.64
CA ALA A 4 35.62 -8.47 43.22
C ALA A 4 34.18 -8.17 42.76
N VAL A 5 33.95 -6.99 42.19
CA VAL A 5 33.96 -6.72 40.73
C VAL A 5 32.81 -7.41 40.01
N LEU A 6 31.72 -6.65 39.90
CA LEU A 6 30.89 -6.42 38.71
C LEU A 6 31.04 -7.43 37.56
N VAL A 7 30.00 -8.25 37.35
CA VAL A 7 29.71 -8.83 36.03
C VAL A 7 28.31 -8.38 35.65
N LEU A 8 28.22 -7.14 35.15
CA LEU A 8 27.17 -6.73 34.24
C LEU A 8 27.52 -7.38 32.89
N GLY A 9 26.84 -8.46 32.54
CA GLY A 9 27.10 -9.20 31.30
C GLY A 9 25.80 -9.59 30.62
N CYS A 10 25.47 -8.86 29.56
CA CYS A 10 24.54 -9.22 28.50
C CYS A 10 23.03 -9.12 28.79
N LEU A 11 22.53 -7.92 29.09
CA LEU A 11 21.32 -7.46 28.40
C LEU A 11 21.72 -7.02 26.98
N GLY A 12 21.96 -8.00 26.12
CA GLY A 12 22.06 -7.80 24.69
C GLY A 12 20.66 -7.53 24.18
N VAL A 13 20.31 -6.25 24.09
CA VAL A 13 19.09 -5.74 23.46
C VAL A 13 19.08 -6.23 22.01
N LEU A 14 18.40 -7.35 21.74
CA LEU A 14 17.87 -7.64 20.41
C LEU A 14 16.72 -6.66 20.20
N SER A 15 17.04 -5.40 19.90
CA SER A 15 16.10 -4.52 19.23
C SER A 15 15.90 -5.11 17.84
N MET A 16 14.99 -6.08 17.75
CA MET A 16 14.43 -6.53 16.50
C MET A 16 13.78 -5.28 15.90
N ASN A 17 14.53 -4.57 15.05
CA ASN A 17 13.96 -3.62 14.12
C ASN A 17 13.06 -4.47 13.22
N SER A 18 11.81 -4.67 13.62
CA SER A 18 10.76 -5.15 12.74
C SER A 18 10.45 -4.03 11.76
N SER A 19 11.40 -3.76 10.86
CA SER A 19 11.10 -3.16 9.58
C SER A 19 10.15 -4.14 8.92
N TYR A 20 8.84 -3.86 9.00
CA TYR A 20 7.83 -4.63 8.30
C TYR A 20 8.18 -4.55 6.82
N ALA A 21 8.86 -5.59 6.33
CA ALA A 21 9.19 -5.71 4.93
C ALA A 21 7.86 -5.79 4.19
N MET A 22 7.61 -4.82 3.31
CA MET A 22 6.42 -4.85 2.46
C MET A 22 6.46 -6.15 1.64
N PRO A 23 5.41 -7.00 1.71
CA PRO A 23 5.38 -8.24 0.96
C PRO A 23 5.42 -7.97 -0.55
N ALA A 24 6.14 -8.80 -1.29
CA ALA A 24 6.28 -8.66 -2.74
C ALA A 24 4.94 -8.77 -3.49
N ASN A 25 4.01 -9.56 -2.96
CA ASN A 25 2.63 -9.63 -3.42
C ASN A 25 1.71 -9.64 -2.20
N LEU A 26 0.59 -8.92 -2.30
CA LEU A 26 -0.39 -8.78 -1.24
C LEU A 26 -1.78 -9.06 -1.83
N THR A 27 -2.61 -9.84 -1.13
CA THR A 27 -4.03 -10.02 -1.49
C THR A 27 -4.87 -9.75 -0.27
N GLU A 28 -5.68 -8.70 -0.33
CA GLU A 28 -6.42 -8.20 0.84
C GLU A 28 -7.85 -7.81 0.47
N ASP A 29 -8.75 -7.97 1.44
CA ASP A 29 -10.08 -7.39 1.36
C ASP A 29 -10.00 -5.93 1.82
N VAL A 30 -10.50 -5.03 1.00
CA VAL A 30 -10.39 -3.58 1.19
C VAL A 30 -11.71 -2.87 0.91
N TYR A 31 -11.82 -1.66 1.42
CA TYR A 31 -12.78 -0.65 0.98
C TYR A 31 -12.07 0.33 0.05
N LEU A 32 -12.42 0.31 -1.23
CA LEU A 32 -11.97 1.29 -2.20
C LEU A 32 -12.55 2.65 -1.83
N LYS A 33 -11.68 3.63 -1.56
CA LYS A 33 -12.07 4.98 -1.13
C LYS A 33 -12.17 5.91 -2.33
N SER A 34 -11.06 6.08 -3.06
CA SER A 34 -11.01 7.00 -4.18
C SER A 34 -10.03 6.56 -5.27
N TYR A 35 -10.25 7.12 -6.46
CA TYR A 35 -9.31 7.09 -7.57
C TYR A 35 -8.86 8.51 -7.86
N GLN A 36 -7.55 8.74 -7.90
CA GLN A 36 -6.95 10.04 -8.13
C GLN A 36 -6.12 9.99 -9.42
N ALA A 37 -6.34 10.97 -10.30
CA ALA A 37 -5.51 11.14 -11.49
C ALA A 37 -4.12 11.60 -11.06
N GLY A 38 -3.10 10.96 -11.64
CA GLY A 38 -1.73 11.41 -11.44
C GLY A 38 -1.34 12.44 -12.50
N ALA A 39 -0.89 13.62 -12.05
CA ALA A 39 -0.39 14.67 -12.94
C ALA A 39 1.04 14.38 -13.40
N ASP A 40 1.94 14.15 -12.44
CA ASP A 40 3.38 13.85 -12.67
C ASP A 40 3.75 12.39 -12.31
N PHE A 41 2.78 11.62 -11.83
CA PHE A 41 2.92 10.26 -11.32
C PHE A 41 1.81 9.40 -11.93
N PRO A 42 1.87 8.06 -11.86
CA PRO A 42 0.75 7.22 -12.27
C PRO A 42 -0.50 7.51 -11.41
N SER A 43 -1.68 7.42 -12.00
CA SER A 43 -2.94 7.47 -11.26
C SER A 43 -2.98 6.43 -10.16
N THR A 44 -3.69 6.73 -9.07
CA THR A 44 -3.68 5.89 -7.87
C THR A 44 -5.07 5.52 -7.39
N VAL A 45 -5.16 4.41 -6.66
CA VAL A 45 -6.36 4.00 -5.92
C VAL A 45 -6.03 3.97 -4.45
N ASN A 46 -6.77 4.77 -3.68
CA ASN A 46 -6.71 4.77 -2.22
C ASN A 46 -7.72 3.77 -1.67
N MET A 47 -7.25 2.95 -0.72
CA MET A 47 -8.00 1.83 -0.17
C MET A 47 -7.77 1.73 1.33
N GLU A 48 -8.76 1.26 2.07
CA GLU A 48 -8.63 0.93 3.49
C GLU A 48 -8.78 -0.57 3.68
N VAL A 49 -7.89 -1.20 4.47
CA VAL A 49 -7.96 -2.64 4.75
C VAL A 49 -9.21 -2.97 5.56
N ALA A 50 -10.08 -3.85 5.02
CA ALA A 50 -11.40 -4.09 5.60
C ALA A 50 -11.34 -4.71 7.01
N ASN A 51 -10.33 -5.55 7.26
CA ASN A 51 -10.14 -6.21 8.54
C ASN A 51 -9.23 -5.43 9.51
N ASN A 52 -8.70 -4.28 9.09
CA ASN A 52 -7.84 -3.44 9.92
C ASN A 52 -8.10 -1.95 9.65
N PRO A 53 -9.17 -1.39 10.24
CA PRO A 53 -9.55 0.00 10.04
C PRO A 53 -8.40 0.95 10.38
N GLY A 54 -8.23 1.99 9.57
CA GLY A 54 -7.12 2.95 9.70
C GLY A 54 -5.82 2.55 8.98
N VAL A 55 -5.71 1.32 8.47
CA VAL A 55 -4.61 0.95 7.55
C VAL A 55 -5.02 1.28 6.12
N ASN A 56 -4.40 2.32 5.57
CA ASN A 56 -4.61 2.73 4.18
C ASN A 56 -3.51 2.18 3.27
N ILE A 57 -3.91 1.73 2.08
CA ILE A 57 -3.02 1.34 1.01
C ILE A 57 -3.27 2.28 -0.16
N ASN A 58 -2.20 2.95 -0.59
CA ASN A 58 -2.19 3.69 -1.84
C ASN A 58 -1.45 2.85 -2.89
N ALA A 59 -2.12 2.52 -3.99
CA ALA A 59 -1.56 1.68 -5.05
C ALA A 59 -1.68 2.37 -6.41
N PHE A 60 -0.65 2.24 -7.24
CA PHE A 60 -0.68 2.71 -8.61
C PHE A 60 -1.65 1.89 -9.47
N CYS A 61 -2.31 2.58 -10.37
CA CYS A 61 -3.33 2.05 -11.27
C CYS A 61 -2.77 1.89 -12.69
N ASN A 62 -1.69 1.11 -12.82
CA ASN A 62 -1.02 0.88 -14.11
C ASN A 62 -1.76 -0.10 -15.03
N ASP A 63 -2.65 -0.95 -14.48
CA ASP A 63 -3.46 -1.87 -15.27
C ASP A 63 -4.74 -1.18 -15.80
N HIS A 64 -4.70 -0.80 -17.07
CA HIS A 64 -5.83 -0.18 -17.77
C HIS A 64 -7.11 -1.02 -17.74
N LYS A 65 -7.06 -2.34 -17.52
CA LYS A 65 -8.27 -3.17 -17.47
C LYS A 65 -9.21 -2.81 -16.31
N TYR A 66 -8.64 -2.48 -15.16
CA TYR A 66 -9.43 -2.19 -13.94
C TYR A 66 -9.57 -0.70 -13.69
N CYS A 67 -8.60 0.09 -14.14
CA CYS A 67 -8.47 1.51 -13.84
C CYS A 67 -9.14 2.42 -14.87
N ASN A 68 -9.21 1.99 -16.14
CA ASN A 68 -9.74 2.83 -17.24
C ASN A 68 -11.19 3.27 -17.01
N GLN A 69 -12.01 2.44 -16.35
CA GLN A 69 -13.38 2.84 -16.00
C GLN A 69 -13.41 4.08 -15.08
N TYR A 70 -12.41 4.25 -14.21
CA TYR A 70 -12.30 5.39 -13.30
C TYR A 70 -11.76 6.61 -14.04
N GLU A 71 -10.77 6.40 -14.90
CA GLU A 71 -10.22 7.44 -15.78
C GLU A 71 -11.29 8.05 -16.69
N VAL A 72 -12.14 7.22 -17.31
CA VAL A 72 -13.26 7.69 -18.14
C VAL A 72 -14.26 8.53 -17.34
N VAL A 73 -14.54 8.16 -16.09
CA VAL A 73 -15.46 8.92 -15.22
C VAL A 73 -14.81 10.24 -14.80
N LEU A 74 -13.54 10.20 -14.42
CA LEU A 74 -12.77 11.36 -13.97
C LEU A 74 -12.67 12.41 -15.09
N ASN A 75 -12.30 12.00 -16.30
CA ASN A 75 -12.21 12.87 -17.49
C ASN A 75 -13.55 13.53 -17.86
N LYS A 76 -14.69 12.88 -17.60
CA LYS A 76 -16.02 13.46 -17.82
C LYS A 76 -16.42 14.46 -16.75
N SER A 77 -15.84 14.36 -15.56
CA SER A 77 -16.21 15.16 -14.40
C SER A 77 -15.36 16.42 -14.22
N SER A 78 -14.27 16.57 -14.98
CA SER A 78 -13.25 17.62 -14.80
C SER A 78 -12.75 17.72 -13.36
N LYS A 79 -12.73 16.59 -12.64
CA LYS A 79 -12.20 16.47 -11.28
C LYS A 79 -10.86 15.77 -11.33
N ASP A 80 -10.05 15.98 -10.30
CA ASP A 80 -8.78 15.27 -10.12
C ASP A 80 -8.92 13.99 -9.26
N GLU A 81 -10.09 13.79 -8.67
CA GLU A 81 -10.40 12.64 -7.81
C GLU A 81 -11.89 12.25 -7.92
N ILE A 82 -12.15 10.94 -7.86
CA ILE A 82 -13.50 10.38 -7.74
C ILE A 82 -13.60 9.43 -6.55
N GLU A 83 -14.72 9.47 -5.85
CA GLU A 83 -15.01 8.51 -4.77
C GLU A 83 -15.53 7.19 -5.34
N LEU A 84 -15.06 6.08 -4.77
CA LEU A 84 -15.40 4.72 -5.20
C LEU A 84 -16.36 4.01 -4.22
N ASN A 85 -16.16 4.20 -2.91
CA ASN A 85 -16.99 3.68 -1.81
C ASN A 85 -17.51 2.25 -2.02
N ARG A 86 -16.61 1.31 -2.33
CA ARG A 86 -16.97 -0.10 -2.65
C ARG A 86 -16.04 -1.09 -1.98
N LYS A 87 -16.60 -2.20 -1.50
CA LYS A 87 -15.82 -3.32 -0.97
C LYS A 87 -15.26 -4.19 -2.10
N ALA A 88 -13.99 -4.56 -2.03
CA ALA A 88 -13.34 -5.39 -3.03
C ALA A 88 -12.24 -6.24 -2.41
N ARG A 89 -11.90 -7.35 -3.07
CA ARG A 89 -10.63 -8.04 -2.90
C ARG A 89 -9.65 -7.52 -3.94
N VAL A 90 -8.50 -7.05 -3.50
CA VAL A 90 -7.43 -6.57 -4.38
C VAL A 90 -6.22 -7.48 -4.32
N THR A 91 -5.53 -7.61 -5.45
CA THR A 91 -4.19 -8.20 -5.52
C THR A 91 -3.22 -7.10 -5.92
N LEU A 92 -2.19 -6.91 -5.12
CA LEU A 92 -1.17 -5.89 -5.29
C LEU A 92 0.20 -6.53 -5.46
N LYS A 93 1.05 -5.89 -6.26
CA LYS A 93 2.45 -6.30 -6.46
C LYS A 93 3.36 -5.16 -6.07
N LEU A 94 4.35 -5.45 -5.24
CA LEU A 94 5.37 -4.48 -4.87
C LEU A 94 6.25 -4.17 -6.09
N VAL A 95 6.39 -2.90 -6.39
CA VAL A 95 7.21 -2.37 -7.47
C VAL A 95 8.21 -1.36 -6.92
N SER A 96 9.34 -1.23 -7.60
CA SER A 96 10.23 -0.09 -7.40
C SER A 96 9.68 1.05 -8.24
N TYR A 97 9.39 2.19 -7.61
CA TYR A 97 8.90 3.35 -8.36
C TYR A 97 10.02 3.95 -9.22
N ASP A 98 11.24 3.92 -8.72
CA ASP A 98 12.43 4.42 -9.40
C ASP A 98 13.45 3.26 -9.53
N PRO A 99 13.90 2.89 -10.75
CA PRO A 99 14.92 1.88 -10.94
C PRO A 99 16.32 2.33 -10.46
N GLU A 100 16.57 3.64 -10.38
CA GLU A 100 17.81 4.23 -9.87
C GLU A 100 17.80 4.36 -8.35
N VAL A 101 16.60 4.45 -7.74
CA VAL A 101 16.40 4.49 -6.29
C VAL A 101 15.56 3.29 -5.83
N PRO A 102 16.14 2.07 -5.78
CA PRO A 102 15.43 0.81 -5.50
C PRO A 102 14.85 0.70 -4.08
N THR A 103 15.11 1.70 -3.23
CA THR A 103 14.60 1.78 -1.86
C THR A 103 13.17 2.30 -1.81
N MET A 104 12.70 3.02 -2.83
CA MET A 104 11.34 3.55 -2.86
C MET A 104 10.39 2.52 -3.48
N LYS A 105 9.73 1.77 -2.59
CA LYS A 105 8.79 0.72 -2.97
C LYS A 105 7.34 1.22 -2.87
N SER A 106 6.53 0.82 -3.82
CA SER A 106 5.08 1.08 -3.85
C SER A 106 4.35 -0.16 -4.36
N TYR A 107 3.03 -0.16 -4.32
CA TYR A 107 2.21 -1.24 -4.86
C TYR A 107 1.59 -0.87 -6.19
N ASP A 108 1.64 -1.79 -7.15
CA ASP A 108 0.81 -1.78 -8.35
C ASP A 108 -0.43 -2.63 -8.13
N LEU A 109 -1.58 -2.11 -8.56
CA LEU A 109 -2.85 -2.82 -8.58
C LEU A 109 -2.87 -3.83 -9.73
N VAL A 110 -2.87 -5.13 -9.41
CA VAL A 110 -2.85 -6.22 -10.40
C VAL A 110 -4.25 -6.74 -10.68
N LYS A 111 -5.14 -6.71 -9.69
CA LYS A 111 -6.50 -7.24 -9.82
C LYS A 111 -7.44 -6.60 -8.81
N ILE A 112 -8.67 -6.35 -9.25
CA ILE A 112 -9.80 -6.02 -8.38
C ILE A 112 -10.89 -7.07 -8.58
N THR A 113 -11.47 -7.56 -7.49
CA THR A 113 -12.70 -8.37 -7.51
C THR A 113 -13.70 -7.73 -6.56
N TYR A 114 -14.75 -7.11 -7.09
CA TYR A 114 -15.80 -6.51 -6.28
C TYR A 114 -16.52 -7.58 -5.47
N LEU A 115 -16.65 -7.33 -4.18
CA LEU A 115 -17.40 -8.19 -3.27
C LEU A 115 -18.82 -7.66 -3.20
N LYS A 116 -19.80 -8.58 -3.17
CA LYS A 116 -21.16 -8.20 -2.83
C LYS A 116 -21.21 -7.88 -1.34
N ASP A 117 -21.96 -6.85 -1.00
CA ASP A 117 -22.31 -6.55 0.39
C ASP A 117 -23.14 -7.68 1.00
#